data_AF-A0A4R2FIL4-F1
#
_entry.id   AF-A0A4R2FIL4-F1
#
_cell.length_a   1.000
_cell.length_b   1.000
_cell.length_c   1.000
_cell.angle_alpha   90.00
_cell.angle_beta   90.00
_cell.angle_gamma   90.00
#
_symmetry.space_group_name_H-M   'P 1'
#
loop_
_entity.id
_entity.type
_entity.pdbx_description
1 polymer ?
#
loop_
_entity_poly.entity_id
_entity_poly.type
_entity_poly.pdbx_seq_one_letter_code
_entity_poly.pdbx_strand_id
1 'polypeptide(L)'
;MIHHLVLTLEQRPEVLERVLRVTRHRGFRVCDMRMSQQEDQRLLLDMAVDSDKAIELLSRQLDKLIDVTTCVVQGYQPIARTING
;
A
#
# COMPACT_ATOMS: atom_id res chain seq x y z
N MET A 1 -11.96 10.03 -1.49
CA MET A 1 -10.97 10.64 -0.56
C MET A 1 -9.57 10.18 -0.96
N ILE A 2 -8.56 11.05 -0.91
CA ILE A 2 -7.17 10.69 -1.22
C ILE A 2 -6.50 10.06 0.01
N HIS A 3 -5.85 8.92 -0.21
CA HIS A 3 -5.01 8.22 0.76
C HIS A 3 -3.62 8.00 0.18
N HIS A 4 -2.61 7.99 1.04
CA HIS A 4 -1.21 7.78 0.65
C HIS A 4 -0.69 6.49 1.25
N LEU A 5 -0.04 5.67 0.43
CA LEU A 5 0.63 4.45 0.86
C LEU A 5 2.08 4.45 0.41
N VAL A 6 2.94 3.90 1.26
CA VAL A 6 4.32 3.57 0.94
C VAL A 6 4.46 2.06 1.03
N LEU A 7 4.95 1.43 -0.03
CA LEU A 7 5.20 0.00 -0.05
C LEU A 7 6.66 -0.30 -0.35
N THR A 8 7.19 -1.33 0.28
CA THR A 8 8.44 -1.97 -0.12
C THR A 8 8.11 -3.30 -0.79
N LEU A 9 8.63 -3.52 -1.99
CA LEU A 9 8.31 -4.66 -2.86
C LEU A 9 9.57 -5.36 -3.35
N GLU A 10 9.48 -6.64 -3.66
CA GLU A 10 10.53 -7.34 -4.42
C GLU A 10 10.64 -6.78 -5.85
N GLN A 11 11.87 -6.67 -6.39
CA GLN A 11 12.12 -6.07 -7.71
C GLN A 11 11.80 -7.04 -8.85
N ARG A 12 10.50 -7.19 -9.13
CA ARG A 12 9.96 -8.07 -10.18
C ARG A 12 8.78 -7.40 -10.89
N PRO A 13 8.74 -7.31 -12.23
CA PRO A 13 7.66 -6.64 -12.97
C PRO A 13 6.26 -7.13 -12.61
N GLU A 14 6.09 -8.43 -12.40
CA GLU A 14 4.82 -9.08 -12.04
C GLU A 14 4.30 -8.69 -10.66
N VAL A 15 5.15 -8.17 -9.77
CA VAL A 15 4.78 -7.73 -8.41
C VAL A 15 4.08 -6.39 -8.47
N LEU A 16 4.63 -5.44 -9.24
CA LEU A 16 4.00 -4.14 -9.47
C LEU A 16 2.61 -4.32 -10.11
N GLU A 17 2.51 -5.16 -11.14
CA GLU A 17 1.23 -5.47 -11.78
C GLU A 17 0.21 -6.04 -10.79
N ARG A 18 0.65 -6.91 -9.87
CA ARG A 18 -0.21 -7.51 -8.86
C ARG A 18 -0.72 -6.47 -7.86
N VAL A 19 0.15 -5.57 -7.40
CA VAL A 19 -0.24 -4.45 -6.53
C VAL A 19 -1.32 -3.61 -7.23
N LEU A 20 -1.09 -3.17 -8.46
CA LEU A 20 -2.05 -2.36 -9.22
C LEU A 20 -3.36 -3.10 -9.49
N ARG A 21 -3.30 -4.41 -9.77
CA ARG A 21 -4.48 -5.25 -9.93
C ARG A 21 -5.30 -5.29 -8.64
N VAL A 22 -4.66 -5.52 -7.49
CA VAL A 22 -5.34 -5.54 -6.18
C VAL A 22 -5.95 -4.17 -5.88
N THR A 23 -5.21 -3.08 -6.05
CA THR A 23 -5.71 -1.71 -5.85
C THR A 23 -6.98 -1.46 -6.64
N ARG A 24 -6.98 -1.75 -7.94
CA ARG A 24 -8.14 -1.61 -8.81
C ARG A 24 -9.30 -2.53 -8.41
N HIS A 25 -9.02 -3.80 -8.13
CA HIS A 25 -10.06 -4.78 -7.75
C HIS A 25 -10.73 -4.46 -6.41
N ARG A 26 -10.04 -3.74 -5.51
CA ARG A 26 -10.63 -3.24 -4.26
C ARG A 26 -11.44 -1.96 -4.43
N GLY A 27 -11.45 -1.37 -5.63
CA GLY A 27 -12.21 -0.17 -5.95
C GLY A 27 -11.50 1.12 -5.53
N PHE A 28 -10.17 1.12 -5.60
CA PHE A 28 -9.34 2.29 -5.40
C PHE A 28 -8.76 2.70 -6.76
N ARG A 29 -8.83 3.99 -7.08
CA ARG A 29 -8.21 4.56 -8.29
C ARG A 29 -6.81 5.06 -7.91
N VAL A 30 -5.79 4.71 -8.68
CA VAL A 30 -4.45 5.29 -8.49
C VAL A 30 -4.44 6.71 -9.09
N CYS A 31 -3.97 7.68 -8.32
CA CYS A 31 -3.90 9.09 -8.70
C CYS A 31 -2.46 9.56 -8.94
N ASP A 32 -1.52 9.09 -8.11
CA ASP A 32 -0.08 9.34 -8.28
C ASP A 32 0.68 8.07 -7.88
N MET A 33 1.83 7.85 -8.49
CA MET A 33 2.70 6.71 -8.22
C MET A 33 4.14 7.05 -8.57
N ARG A 34 5.04 6.90 -7.59
CA ARG A 34 6.48 7.01 -7.79
C ARG A 34 7.14 5.73 -7.35
N MET A 35 8.04 5.24 -8.19
CA MET A 35 8.81 4.05 -7.94
C MET A 35 10.29 4.41 -7.93
N SER A 36 11.01 3.95 -6.92
CA SER A 36 12.46 4.06 -6.84
C SER A 36 13.06 2.73 -6.39
N GLN A 37 14.30 2.46 -6.79
CA GLN A 37 15.04 1.30 -6.31
C GLN A 37 15.80 1.70 -5.05
N GLN A 38 15.73 0.86 -4.02
CA GLN A 38 16.48 1.02 -2.77
C GLN A 38 17.86 0.34 -2.87
N GLU A 39 18.76 0.66 -1.94
CA GLU A 39 20.13 0.11 -1.90
C GLU A 39 20.15 -1.42 -1.77
N ASP A 40 19.12 -2.00 -1.13
CA ASP A 40 18.94 -3.45 -0.95
C ASP A 40 18.28 -4.14 -2.15
N GLN A 41 18.22 -3.49 -3.30
CA GLN A 41 17.59 -3.95 -4.55
C GLN A 41 16.07 -4.15 -4.46
N ARG A 42 15.40 -3.66 -3.40
CA ARG A 42 13.93 -3.62 -3.35
C ARG A 42 13.39 -2.40 -4.08
N LEU A 43 12.11 -2.45 -4.41
CA LEU A 43 11.38 -1.31 -4.95
C LEU A 43 10.63 -0.59 -3.83
N LEU A 44 10.84 0.71 -3.71
CA LEU A 44 9.98 1.60 -2.94
C LEU A 44 8.88 2.13 -3.88
N LEU A 45 7.63 1.97 -3.46
CA LEU A 45 6.46 2.44 -4.20
C LEU A 45 5.67 3.41 -3.33
N ASP A 46 5.77 4.70 -3.66
CA ASP A 46 4.93 5.74 -3.08
C ASP A 46 3.70 5.93 -3.97
N MET A 47 2.50 5.76 -3.41
CA MET A 47 1.26 5.89 -4.17
C MET A 47 0.22 6.75 -3.47
N ALA A 48 -0.52 7.52 -4.26
CA ALA A 48 -1.76 8.17 -3.86
C ALA A 48 -2.93 7.46 -4.53
N VAL A 49 -3.96 7.12 -3.75
CA VAL A 49 -5.18 6.46 -4.24
C VAL A 49 -6.42 7.23 -3.82
N ASP A 50 -7.43 7.25 -4.69
CA ASP A 50 -8.75 7.83 -4.41
C ASP A 50 -9.79 6.74 -4.26
N SER A 51 -10.54 6.78 -3.15
CA SER A 51 -11.74 5.99 -2.93
C SER A 51 -12.58 6.58 -1.80
N ASP A 52 -13.87 6.24 -1.75
CA ASP A 52 -14.71 6.49 -0.57
C ASP A 52 -14.68 5.32 0.43
N LYS A 53 -13.92 4.27 0.09
CA LYS A 53 -13.75 3.09 0.93
C LYS A 53 -12.67 3.31 1.99
N ALA A 54 -12.82 2.65 3.13
CA ALA A 54 -11.79 2.62 4.17
C ALA A 54 -10.47 2.06 3.63
N ILE A 55 -9.38 2.80 3.81
CA ILE A 55 -8.05 2.50 3.28
C ILE A 55 -7.50 1.15 3.78
N GLU A 56 -7.94 0.70 4.95
CA GLU A 56 -7.60 -0.59 5.54
C GLU A 56 -8.07 -1.78 4.70
N LEU A 57 -9.10 -1.61 3.86
CA LEU A 57 -9.52 -2.63 2.92
C LEU A 57 -8.49 -2.87 1.81
N LEU A 58 -7.71 -1.85 1.47
CA LEU A 58 -6.62 -1.96 0.52
C LEU A 58 -5.34 -2.44 1.21
N SER A 59 -4.90 -1.76 2.28
CA SER A 59 -3.62 -2.09 2.93
C SER A 59 -3.56 -3.54 3.40
N ARG A 60 -4.61 -4.04 4.05
CA ARG A 60 -4.70 -5.46 4.48
C ARG A 60 -4.68 -6.47 3.34
N GLN A 61 -4.95 -6.05 2.10
CA GLN A 61 -4.93 -6.91 0.92
C GLN A 61 -3.58 -6.88 0.23
N LEU A 62 -2.90 -5.72 0.27
CA LEU A 62 -1.52 -5.60 -0.17
C LEU A 62 -0.56 -6.34 0.78
N ASP A 63 -0.79 -6.28 2.09
CA ASP A 63 -0.02 -7.05 3.10
C ASP A 63 -0.06 -8.58 2.91
N LYS A 64 -1.06 -9.10 2.19
CA LYS A 64 -1.19 -10.54 1.92
C LYS A 64 -0.38 -11.00 0.71
N LEU A 65 0.17 -10.07 -0.06
CA LEU A 65 1.02 -10.40 -1.19
C LEU A 65 2.39 -10.79 -0.65
N ILE A 66 2.82 -12.02 -0.92
CA ILE A 66 4.13 -12.53 -0.45
C ILE A 66 5.31 -11.68 -0.90
N ASP A 67 5.16 -10.98 -2.03
CA ASP A 67 6.19 -10.13 -2.62
C ASP A 67 6.14 -8.66 -2.12
N VAL A 68 5.23 -8.33 -1.18
CA VAL A 68 5.14 -7.04 -0.48
C VAL A 68 5.77 -7.21 0.90
N THR A 69 6.90 -6.53 1.13
CA THR A 69 7.63 -6.59 2.40
C THR A 69 7.02 -5.66 3.45
N THR A 70 6.60 -4.47 3.02
CA THR A 70 5.94 -3.50 3.91
C THR A 70 4.82 -2.76 3.16
N CYS A 71 3.76 -2.40 3.88
CA CYS A 71 2.71 -1.50 3.41
C CYS A 71 2.33 -0.54 4.54
N VAL A 72 2.67 0.74 4.39
CA VAL A 72 2.41 1.78 5.39
C VAL A 72 1.42 2.77 4.83
N VAL A 73 0.32 3.00 5.54
CA VAL A 73 -0.63 4.08 5.22
C VAL A 73 -0.14 5.36 5.89
N GLN A 74 0.16 6.39 5.11
CA GLN A 74 0.60 7.67 5.65
C GLN A 74 -0.59 8.43 6.24
N GLY A 75 -0.41 9.00 7.43
CA GLY A 75 -1.44 9.76 8.13
C GLY A 75 -2.46 8.92 8.93
N TYR A 76 -2.29 7.60 8.96
CA TYR A 76 -3.08 6.72 9.82
C TYR A 76 -2.32 6.41 11.13
N GLN A 77 -2.81 6.93 12.25
CA GLN A 77 -2.41 6.46 13.59
C GLN A 77 -3.40 5.35 14.01
N PRO A 78 -2.96 4.11 14.25
CA PRO A 78 -3.85 3.12 14.84
C PRO A 78 -4.29 3.65 16.20
N ILE A 79 -5.60 3.75 16.42
CA ILE A 79 -6.15 4.06 17.73
C ILE A 79 -5.67 2.95 18.66
N ALA A 80 -4.69 3.26 19.50
CA ALA A 80 -4.26 2.37 20.56
C ALA A 80 -5.50 2.01 21.39
N ARG A 81 -5.83 0.72 21.46
CA ARG A 81 -6.88 0.24 22.36
C ARG A 81 -6.40 0.55 23.78
N THR A 82 -6.91 1.62 24.37
CA THR A 82 -6.91 1.79 25.83
C THR A 82 -7.76 0.68 26.42
N ILE A 83 -7.10 -0.44 26.74
CA ILE A 83 -7.56 -1.35 27.78
C ILE A 83 -7.37 -0.61 29.10
N ASN A 84 -8.38 0.15 29.50
CA ASN A 84 -8.49 0.64 30.85
C ASN A 84 -8.70 -0.58 31.76
N GLY A 85 -7.70 -0.88 32.58
CA GLY A 85 -7.82 -1.69 33.79
C GLY A 85 -7.81 -0.77 35.01
#